data_AF-I4Y9I2-F1
#
_entry.id   AF-I4Y9I2-F1
#
_cell.length_a   1.000
_cell.length_b   1.000
_cell.length_c   1.000
_cell.angle_alpha   90.00
_cell.angle_beta   90.00
_cell.angle_gamma   90.00
#
_symmetry.space_group_name_H-M   'P 1'
#
loop_
_entity.id
_entity.type
_entity.pdbx_description
1 polymer ?
#
loop_
_entity_poly.entity_id
_entity_poly.type
_entity_poly.pdbx_seq_one_letter_code
_entity_poly.pdbx_strand_id
1 'polypeptide(L)'
;MAQTPAQQVLISPADRFGLLGLLNIIRMSSSDMGMLALGSDLTNLGLDLSSPTMLNSTFVSPFSDNNARDAATLEPEFTLPACYNVQPPPPAFTKVAEFHDETLFYIFYTHTKDVMQQVAAIELFNRNWRYHKDLGLWLTKETGSEPVQKTPMLERGSYIFFDPKSWEKIKREFVLVYDQLEERPAGGKLSNLTNETGSGGSVAASTVQAPTIAAN
;
A
#
# COMPACT_ATOMS: atom_id res chain seq x y z
N MET A 1 -6.68 -20.65 -56.56
CA MET A 1 -5.92 -21.65 -57.35
C MET A 1 -6.82 -22.86 -57.55
N ALA A 2 -6.98 -23.32 -58.79
CA ALA A 2 -7.87 -24.43 -59.12
C ALA A 2 -7.32 -25.75 -58.53
N GLN A 3 -8.12 -26.45 -57.71
CA GLN A 3 -7.78 -27.76 -57.18
C GLN A 3 -7.95 -28.80 -58.30
N THR A 4 -6.91 -29.62 -58.52
CA THR A 4 -6.99 -30.75 -59.45
C THR A 4 -7.72 -31.92 -58.78
N PRO A 5 -8.51 -32.72 -59.51
CA PRO A 5 -9.29 -33.83 -58.93
C PRO A 5 -8.42 -34.91 -58.25
N ALA A 6 -7.13 -35.01 -58.61
CA ALA A 6 -6.17 -35.89 -57.95
C ALA A 6 -5.77 -35.41 -56.53
N GLN A 7 -5.77 -34.10 -56.27
CA GLN A 7 -5.51 -33.56 -54.92
C GLN A 7 -6.68 -33.80 -53.97
N GLN A 8 -7.88 -34.02 -54.50
CA GLN A 8 -9.09 -34.31 -53.73
C GLN A 8 -9.11 -35.75 -53.16
N VAL A 9 -8.27 -36.64 -53.71
CA VAL A 9 -8.13 -38.05 -53.28
C VAL A 9 -6.96 -38.23 -52.30
N LEU A 10 -5.95 -37.37 -52.34
CA LEU A 10 -4.75 -37.44 -51.48
C LEU A 10 -4.88 -36.69 -50.15
N ILE A 11 -5.97 -35.94 -49.96
CA ILE A 11 -6.26 -35.21 -48.72
C ILE A 11 -7.58 -35.75 -48.21
N SER A 12 -7.51 -36.75 -47.34
CA SER A 12 -8.68 -37.24 -46.62
C SER A 12 -9.18 -36.14 -45.67
N PRO A 13 -10.49 -35.98 -45.47
CA PRO A 13 -11.02 -35.16 -44.39
C PRO A 13 -10.52 -35.56 -42.99
N ALA A 14 -9.86 -36.73 -42.86
CA ALA A 14 -9.18 -37.17 -41.65
C ALA A 14 -7.79 -36.54 -41.46
N ASP A 15 -7.11 -36.08 -42.51
CA ASP A 15 -5.71 -35.62 -42.45
C ASP A 15 -5.53 -34.34 -41.63
N ARG A 16 -6.60 -33.54 -41.52
CA ARG A 16 -6.70 -32.37 -40.62
C ARG A 16 -6.66 -32.72 -39.13
N PHE A 17 -6.95 -33.96 -38.76
CA PHE A 17 -6.83 -34.47 -37.39
C PHE A 17 -5.54 -35.27 -37.15
N GLY A 18 -4.71 -35.46 -38.20
CA GLY A 18 -3.43 -36.14 -38.12
C GLY A 18 -2.24 -35.18 -37.95
N LEU A 19 -1.03 -35.73 -37.88
CA LEU A 19 0.21 -34.96 -37.74
C LEU A 19 0.46 -33.98 -38.90
N LEU A 20 -0.03 -34.30 -40.10
CA LEU A 20 0.07 -33.40 -41.25
C LEU A 20 -0.82 -32.16 -41.07
N GLY A 21 -2.01 -32.33 -40.49
CA GLY A 21 -2.89 -31.24 -40.06
C GLY A 21 -2.25 -30.38 -38.98
N LEU A 22 -1.61 -30.99 -37.97
CA LEU A 22 -0.88 -30.27 -36.93
C LEU A 22 0.28 -29.45 -37.51
N LEU A 23 1.07 -30.02 -38.41
CA LEU A 23 2.16 -29.31 -39.07
C LEU A 23 1.66 -28.11 -39.88
N ASN A 24 0.50 -28.26 -40.54
CA ASN A 24 -0.14 -27.16 -41.25
C ASN A 24 -0.59 -26.05 -40.28
N ILE A 25 -1.10 -26.40 -39.09
CA ILE A 25 -1.51 -25.44 -38.06
C ILE A 25 -0.29 -24.70 -37.47
N ILE A 26 0.80 -25.42 -37.17
CA ILE A 26 2.05 -24.82 -36.65
C ILE A 26 2.69 -23.87 -37.67
N ARG A 27 2.60 -24.19 -38.97
CA ARG A 27 3.12 -23.35 -40.05
C ARG A 27 2.14 -22.27 -40.50
N MET A 28 0.87 -22.37 -40.13
CA MET A 28 -0.14 -21.34 -40.40
C MET A 28 0.11 -20.15 -39.49
N SER A 29 0.39 -19.00 -40.10
CA SER A 29 0.66 -17.72 -39.43
C SER A 29 -0.62 -17.00 -38.99
N SER A 30 -1.67 -17.72 -38.63
CA SER A 30 -2.88 -17.15 -38.04
C SER A 30 -2.66 -16.93 -36.56
N SER A 31 -2.77 -15.69 -36.09
CA SER A 31 -2.51 -15.29 -34.70
C SER A 31 -3.27 -16.16 -33.68
N ASP A 32 -4.57 -16.35 -33.86
CA ASP A 32 -5.42 -17.03 -32.87
C ASP A 32 -5.20 -18.55 -32.84
N MET A 33 -5.07 -19.16 -34.01
CA MET A 33 -4.81 -20.60 -34.12
C MET A 33 -3.38 -20.95 -33.69
N GLY A 34 -2.42 -20.06 -33.94
CA GLY A 34 -1.06 -20.15 -33.43
C GLY A 34 -1.03 -20.07 -31.90
N MET A 35 -1.75 -19.12 -31.32
CA MET A 35 -1.93 -19.01 -29.86
C MET A 35 -2.53 -20.28 -29.24
N LEU A 36 -3.55 -20.87 -29.86
CA LEU A 36 -4.18 -22.10 -29.35
C LEU A 36 -3.28 -23.34 -29.48
N ALA A 37 -2.51 -23.44 -30.57
CA ALA A 37 -1.70 -24.63 -30.86
C ALA A 37 -0.29 -24.60 -30.24
N LEU A 38 0.34 -23.43 -30.18
CA LEU A 38 1.69 -23.24 -29.63
C LEU A 38 1.67 -22.71 -28.19
N GLY A 39 0.59 -22.04 -27.80
CA GLY A 39 0.44 -21.44 -26.48
C GLY A 39 1.18 -20.10 -26.31
N SER A 40 1.15 -19.62 -25.07
CA SER A 40 1.88 -18.43 -24.61
C SER A 40 2.64 -18.76 -23.34
N ASP A 41 3.76 -18.07 -23.10
CA ASP A 41 4.49 -18.19 -21.84
C ASP A 41 3.65 -17.62 -20.68
N LEU A 42 3.25 -18.50 -19.77
CA LEU A 42 2.41 -18.15 -18.62
C LEU A 42 3.20 -17.44 -17.51
N THR A 43 4.54 -17.51 -17.52
CA THR A 43 5.37 -16.81 -16.52
C THR A 43 5.28 -15.29 -16.69
N ASN A 44 4.96 -14.82 -17.89
CA ASN A 44 4.73 -13.40 -18.17
C ASN A 44 3.39 -12.88 -17.65
N LEU A 45 2.49 -13.75 -17.19
CA LEU A 45 1.19 -13.38 -16.59
C LEU A 45 1.31 -12.89 -15.13
N GLY A 46 2.54 -12.76 -14.62
CA GLY A 46 2.80 -12.25 -13.27
C GLY A 46 2.23 -13.13 -12.16
N LEU A 47 2.03 -14.42 -12.45
CA LEU A 47 1.69 -15.44 -11.46
C LEU A 47 2.97 -16.19 -11.10
N ASP A 48 3.30 -16.24 -9.81
CA ASP A 48 4.42 -17.04 -9.33
C ASP A 48 4.03 -18.52 -9.28
N LEU A 49 4.15 -19.20 -10.43
CA LEU A 49 3.86 -20.64 -10.55
C LEU A 49 4.87 -21.51 -9.80
N SER A 50 5.96 -20.94 -9.27
CA SER A 50 6.97 -21.65 -8.49
C SER A 50 6.69 -21.63 -6.99
N SER A 51 5.75 -20.78 -6.54
CA SER A 51 5.41 -20.67 -5.14
C SER A 51 4.77 -21.95 -4.61
N PRO A 52 5.18 -22.45 -3.43
CA PRO A 52 4.52 -23.57 -2.76
C PRO A 52 3.17 -23.19 -2.12
N THR A 53 2.77 -21.91 -2.14
CA THR A 53 1.54 -21.40 -1.51
C THR A 53 0.41 -21.19 -2.51
N MET A 54 -0.82 -21.05 -2.00
CA MET A 54 -2.00 -20.85 -2.85
C MET A 54 -1.99 -19.45 -3.49
N LEU A 55 -2.15 -19.38 -4.81
CA LEU A 55 -2.09 -18.13 -5.57
C LEU A 55 -3.35 -17.26 -5.47
N ASN A 56 -4.45 -17.81 -4.96
CA ASN A 56 -5.74 -17.10 -4.87
C ASN A 56 -5.67 -15.86 -3.97
N SER A 57 -4.89 -15.91 -2.90
CA SER A 57 -4.78 -14.82 -1.92
C SER A 57 -4.15 -13.56 -2.52
N THR A 58 -3.33 -13.71 -3.55
CA THR A 58 -2.66 -12.60 -4.26
C THR A 58 -3.29 -12.37 -5.63
N PHE A 59 -4.36 -13.09 -5.97
CA PHE A 59 -5.05 -13.00 -7.25
C PHE A 59 -5.96 -11.78 -7.30
N VAL A 60 -5.55 -10.77 -8.08
CA VAL A 60 -6.27 -9.49 -8.16
C VAL A 60 -7.47 -9.56 -9.09
N SER A 61 -7.23 -9.83 -10.37
CA SER A 61 -8.27 -10.02 -11.37
C SER A 61 -7.69 -10.80 -12.55
N PRO A 62 -8.52 -11.56 -13.30
CA PRO A 62 -8.09 -12.24 -14.53
C PRO A 62 -7.50 -11.32 -15.60
N PHE A 63 -7.75 -10.00 -15.51
CA PHE A 63 -7.27 -8.99 -16.46
C PHE A 63 -6.32 -7.98 -15.81
N SER A 64 -5.80 -8.25 -14.62
CA SER A 64 -4.83 -7.37 -13.97
C SER A 64 -3.47 -7.45 -14.67
N ASP A 65 -2.99 -6.31 -15.14
CA ASP A 65 -1.59 -6.17 -15.55
C ASP A 65 -0.66 -6.36 -14.34
N ASN A 66 0.58 -6.84 -14.55
CA ASN A 66 1.55 -7.11 -13.48
C ASN A 66 1.76 -5.91 -12.52
N ASN A 67 1.68 -4.68 -13.05
CA ASN A 67 1.82 -3.44 -12.27
C ASN A 67 0.64 -3.17 -11.30
N ALA A 68 -0.54 -3.72 -11.58
CA ALA A 68 -1.70 -3.59 -10.69
C ALA A 68 -1.56 -4.42 -9.40
N ARG A 69 -0.68 -5.43 -9.38
CA ARG A 69 -0.39 -6.23 -8.17
C ARG A 69 0.46 -5.48 -7.16
N ASP A 70 1.42 -4.69 -7.63
CA ASP A 70 2.27 -3.86 -6.75
C ASP A 70 1.49 -2.68 -6.16
N ALA A 71 0.48 -2.18 -6.88
CA ALA A 71 -0.35 -1.06 -6.46
C ALA A 71 -1.54 -1.45 -5.58
N ALA A 72 -2.00 -2.71 -5.66
CA ALA A 72 -3.12 -3.21 -4.89
C ALA A 72 -2.64 -4.27 -3.89
N THR A 73 -2.22 -3.85 -2.70
CA THR A 73 -2.28 -4.69 -1.50
C THR A 73 -3.73 -5.08 -1.28
N LEU A 74 -4.16 -6.18 -1.88
CA LEU A 74 -5.45 -6.77 -1.58
C LEU A 74 -5.41 -7.29 -0.17
N GLU A 75 -6.22 -6.66 0.68
CA GLU A 75 -6.51 -7.19 1.99
C GLU A 75 -7.28 -8.50 1.81
N PRO A 76 -6.74 -9.64 2.25
CA PRO A 76 -7.44 -10.92 2.14
C PRO A 76 -8.70 -10.88 2.99
N GLU A 77 -9.71 -11.68 2.64
CA GLU A 77 -10.87 -11.85 3.51
C GLU A 77 -10.44 -12.51 4.83
N PHE A 78 -10.70 -11.85 5.96
CA PHE A 78 -10.41 -12.36 7.29
C PHE A 78 -11.65 -12.28 8.17
N THR A 79 -11.88 -13.33 8.96
CA THR A 79 -12.94 -13.36 9.97
C THR A 79 -12.31 -13.08 11.33
N LEU A 80 -12.59 -11.91 11.91
CA LEU A 80 -12.18 -11.61 13.28
C LEU A 80 -13.04 -12.39 14.28
N PRO A 81 -12.42 -13.16 15.19
CA PRO A 81 -13.14 -13.72 16.33
C PRO A 81 -13.81 -12.61 17.16
N ALA A 82 -14.96 -12.91 17.75
CA ALA A 82 -15.75 -11.94 18.52
C ALA A 82 -14.99 -11.30 19.69
N CYS A 83 -13.94 -11.95 20.21
CA CYS A 83 -13.09 -11.41 21.27
C CYS A 83 -12.25 -10.19 20.85
N TYR A 84 -12.06 -9.92 19.56
CA TYR A 84 -11.41 -8.72 19.07
C TYR A 84 -12.34 -7.50 19.05
N ASN A 85 -13.65 -7.71 19.16
CA ASN A 85 -14.63 -6.63 19.27
C ASN A 85 -14.73 -6.12 20.72
N VAL A 86 -13.63 -5.57 21.21
CA VAL A 86 -13.58 -4.91 22.52
C VAL A 86 -14.17 -3.50 22.42
N GLN A 87 -14.76 -3.03 23.52
CA GLN A 87 -15.25 -1.66 23.64
C GLN A 87 -14.15 -0.68 23.20
N PRO A 88 -14.49 0.34 22.38
CA PRO A 88 -13.50 1.28 21.88
C PRO A 88 -12.79 1.94 23.08
N PRO A 89 -11.45 1.89 23.14
CA PRO A 89 -10.71 2.55 24.20
C PRO A 89 -11.00 4.06 24.20
N PRO A 90 -10.72 4.77 25.31
CA PRO A 90 -10.85 6.22 25.36
C PRO A 90 -10.20 6.89 24.16
N PRO A 91 -10.70 8.05 23.69
CA PRO A 91 -10.21 8.71 22.49
C PRO A 91 -8.69 8.80 22.47
N ALA A 92 -8.06 8.32 21.38
CA ALA A 92 -6.61 8.19 21.28
C ALA A 92 -5.87 9.51 21.60
N PHE A 93 -6.50 10.66 21.29
CA PHE A 93 -6.04 12.01 21.61
C PHE A 93 -5.57 12.19 23.06
N THR A 94 -6.25 11.57 24.03
CA THR A 94 -5.93 11.74 25.46
C THR A 94 -4.66 10.99 25.86
N LYS A 95 -4.26 9.97 25.08
CA LYS A 95 -3.13 9.09 25.40
C LYS A 95 -1.94 9.21 24.44
N VAL A 96 -1.98 10.12 23.47
CA VAL A 96 -0.89 10.23 22.47
C VAL A 96 0.47 10.47 23.12
N ALA A 97 0.52 11.21 24.23
CA ALA A 97 1.74 11.44 24.99
C ALA A 97 2.37 10.15 25.56
N GLU A 98 1.58 9.07 25.75
CA GLU A 98 2.05 7.77 26.27
C GLU A 98 2.56 6.83 25.17
N PHE A 99 2.30 7.13 23.89
CA PHE A 99 2.70 6.25 22.79
C PHE A 99 4.20 6.25 22.56
N HIS A 100 4.75 5.15 22.05
CA HIS A 100 6.15 5.11 21.63
C HIS A 100 6.38 5.94 20.35
N ASP A 101 7.61 6.41 20.14
CA ASP A 101 7.99 7.18 18.95
C ASP A 101 7.58 6.46 17.64
N GLU A 102 7.79 5.15 17.58
CA GLU A 102 7.40 4.29 16.46
C GLU A 102 5.91 4.39 16.13
N THR A 103 5.05 4.36 17.16
CA THR A 103 3.60 4.52 16.99
C THR A 103 3.25 5.92 16.51
N LEU A 104 3.97 6.95 16.97
CA LEU A 104 3.76 8.32 16.49
C LEU A 104 4.18 8.47 15.02
N PHE A 105 5.28 7.83 14.61
CA PHE A 105 5.67 7.77 13.19
C PHE A 105 4.61 7.05 12.37
N TYR A 106 4.08 5.93 12.86
CA TYR A 106 3.00 5.20 12.19
C TYR A 106 1.80 6.09 11.96
N ILE A 107 1.32 6.78 13.00
CA ILE A 107 0.20 7.70 12.88
C ILE A 107 0.51 8.82 11.87
N PHE A 108 1.72 9.39 11.92
CA PHE A 108 2.13 10.49 11.06
C PHE A 108 2.17 10.11 9.57
N TYR A 109 2.67 8.92 9.23
CA TYR A 109 2.81 8.49 7.83
C TYR A 109 1.56 7.79 7.26
N THR A 110 0.69 7.23 8.10
CA THR A 110 -0.54 6.56 7.64
C THR A 110 -1.75 7.49 7.58
N HIS A 111 -1.91 8.39 8.54
CA HIS A 111 -3.06 9.30 8.63
C HIS A 111 -2.78 10.65 7.98
N THR A 112 -2.42 10.67 6.70
CA THR A 112 -2.12 11.94 6.01
C THR A 112 -3.34 12.86 5.95
N LYS A 113 -3.14 14.16 6.22
CA LYS A 113 -4.20 15.20 6.23
C LYS A 113 -5.28 15.00 7.31
N ASP A 114 -4.93 14.32 8.39
CA ASP A 114 -5.79 14.11 9.55
C ASP A 114 -5.29 14.91 10.77
N VAL A 115 -6.18 15.22 11.70
CA VAL A 115 -5.85 15.86 12.99
C VAL A 115 -4.86 15.00 13.77
N MET A 116 -4.97 13.67 13.69
CA MET A 116 -4.06 12.74 14.36
C MET A 116 -2.60 12.89 13.89
N GLN A 117 -2.37 13.22 12.61
CA GLN A 117 -1.02 13.50 12.10
C GLN A 117 -0.43 14.73 12.77
N GLN A 118 -1.22 15.79 12.95
CA GLN A 118 -0.76 17.00 13.63
C GLN A 118 -0.45 16.74 15.11
N VAL A 119 -1.29 15.97 15.80
CA VAL A 119 -1.06 15.63 17.22
C VAL A 119 0.21 14.78 17.38
N ALA A 120 0.42 13.81 16.50
CA ALA A 120 1.66 13.02 16.48
C ALA A 120 2.89 13.89 16.20
N ALA A 121 2.81 14.84 15.26
CA ALA A 121 3.89 15.78 14.96
C ALA A 121 4.25 16.68 16.14
N ILE A 122 3.25 17.19 16.88
CA ILE A 122 3.46 17.99 18.09
C ILE A 122 4.18 17.17 19.17
N GLU A 123 3.75 15.94 19.40
CA GLU A 123 4.38 15.06 20.40
C GLU A 123 5.81 14.67 20.01
N LEU A 124 6.05 14.33 18.74
CA LEU A 124 7.41 14.10 18.22
C LEU A 124 8.30 15.34 18.43
N PHE A 125 7.78 16.54 18.13
CA PHE A 125 8.51 17.78 18.34
C PHE A 125 8.88 18.01 19.82
N ASN A 126 7.96 17.73 20.74
CA ASN A 126 8.19 17.81 22.19
C ASN A 126 9.27 16.81 22.66
N ARG A 127 9.43 15.69 21.95
CA ARG A 127 10.47 14.67 22.19
C ARG A 127 11.79 14.97 21.46
N ASN A 128 12.00 16.21 21.01
CA ASN A 128 13.18 16.66 20.25
C ASN A 128 13.35 16.07 18.85
N TRP A 129 12.31 15.44 18.30
CA TRP A 129 12.32 15.12 16.88
C TRP A 129 12.04 16.38 16.04
N ARG A 130 12.67 16.47 14.89
CA ARG A 130 12.49 17.57 13.93
C ARG A 130 12.18 16.97 12.56
N TYR A 131 11.25 17.59 11.85
CA TYR A 131 10.87 17.15 10.53
C TYR A 131 11.68 17.91 9.48
N HIS A 132 12.28 17.19 8.53
CA HIS A 132 13.01 17.77 7.42
C HIS A 132 12.09 17.88 6.20
N LYS A 133 11.78 19.10 5.77
CA LYS A 133 10.78 19.39 4.73
C LYS A 133 11.08 18.71 3.39
N ASP A 134 12.33 18.78 2.94
CA ASP A 134 12.71 18.24 1.62
C ASP A 134 12.85 16.71 1.60
N LEU A 135 13.40 16.12 2.66
CA LEU A 135 13.56 14.66 2.76
C LEU A 135 12.24 13.98 3.13
N GLY A 136 11.33 14.70 3.78
CA GLY A 136 10.09 14.16 4.31
C GLY A 136 10.30 13.20 5.48
N LEU A 137 11.40 13.35 6.24
CA LEU A 137 11.81 12.44 7.31
C LEU A 137 11.94 13.15 8.65
N TRP A 138 11.69 12.40 9.73
CA TRP A 138 11.97 12.82 11.09
C TRP A 138 13.41 12.49 11.48
N LEU A 139 14.08 13.44 12.13
CA LEU A 139 15.43 13.30 12.65
C LEU A 139 15.55 13.82 14.08
N THR A 140 16.46 13.25 14.84
CA THR A 140 16.85 13.74 16.17
C THR A 140 18.35 13.68 16.33
N LYS A 141 18.89 14.52 17.21
CA LYS A 141 20.32 14.56 17.48
C LYS A 141 20.71 13.33 18.30
N GLU A 142 21.81 12.68 17.94
CA GLU A 142 22.32 11.56 18.73
C GLU A 142 22.76 12.03 20.13
N THR A 143 22.19 11.42 21.16
CA THR A 143 22.53 11.67 22.57
C THR A 143 24.01 11.41 22.82
N GLY A 144 24.72 12.40 23.37
CA GLY A 144 26.16 12.30 23.67
C GLY A 144 27.09 12.65 22.51
N SER A 145 26.56 13.03 21.34
CA SER A 145 27.36 13.58 20.24
C SER A 145 27.37 15.12 20.29
N GLU A 146 28.56 15.71 20.36
CA GLU A 146 28.71 17.15 20.15
C GLU A 146 28.72 17.45 18.64
N PRO A 147 28.11 18.57 18.20
CA PRO A 147 28.12 18.91 16.79
C PRO A 147 29.54 19.25 16.38
N VAL A 148 30.04 18.60 15.32
CA VAL A 148 31.40 18.80 14.78
C VAL A 148 31.58 20.26 14.33
N GLN A 149 30.52 20.88 13.84
CA GLN A 149 30.50 22.29 13.48
C GLN A 149 29.09 22.85 13.68
N LYS A 150 28.97 23.99 14.36
CA LYS A 150 27.68 24.68 14.56
C LYS A 150 27.81 26.16 14.18
N THR A 151 27.02 26.56 13.20
CA THR A 151 26.91 27.94 12.69
C THR A 151 25.45 28.38 12.87
N PRO A 152 25.11 29.68 12.93
CA PRO A 152 23.71 30.12 13.05
C PRO A 152 22.78 29.63 11.94
N MET A 153 23.32 29.21 10.78
CA MET A 153 22.53 28.75 9.63
C MET A 153 22.49 27.22 9.47
N LEU A 154 23.55 26.53 9.90
CA LEU A 154 23.70 25.10 9.70
C LEU A 154 24.48 24.47 10.85
N GLU A 155 24.23 23.19 11.11
CA GLU A 155 25.11 22.38 11.94
C GLU A 155 25.45 21.04 11.27
N ARG A 156 26.67 20.57 11.48
CA ARG A 156 27.13 19.26 11.06
C ARG A 156 27.33 18.38 12.28
N GLY A 157 26.71 17.20 12.27
CA GLY A 157 26.77 16.28 13.40
C GLY A 157 26.21 14.90 13.08
N SER A 158 26.12 14.08 14.11
CA SER A 158 25.51 12.75 14.04
C SER A 158 24.03 12.82 14.40
N TYR A 159 23.20 12.31 13.51
CA TYR A 159 21.75 12.31 13.64
C TYR A 159 21.17 10.92 13.48
N ILE A 160 20.04 10.70 14.12
CA ILE A 160 19.23 9.50 13.96
C ILE A 160 18.01 9.89 13.13
N PHE A 161 17.87 9.27 11.97
CA PHE A 161 16.71 9.41 11.10
C PHE A 161 15.78 8.22 11.30
N PHE A 162 14.48 8.43 11.19
CA PHE A 162 13.53 7.35 11.07
C PHE A 162 13.19 7.13 9.59
N ASP A 163 13.46 5.93 9.05
CA ASP A 163 13.13 5.56 7.68
C ASP A 163 11.80 4.78 7.62
N PRO A 164 10.72 5.36 7.06
CA PRO A 164 9.41 4.70 6.99
C PRO A 164 9.39 3.48 6.07
N LYS A 165 10.35 3.35 5.14
CA LYS A 165 10.38 2.24 4.17
C LYS A 165 10.95 0.98 4.78
N SER A 166 12.04 1.10 5.54
CA SER A 166 12.63 -0.03 6.27
C SER A 166 12.05 -0.18 7.68
N TRP A 167 11.32 0.82 8.18
CA TRP A 167 10.80 0.89 9.55
C TRP A 167 11.91 0.83 10.60
N GLU A 168 12.99 1.58 10.40
CA GLU A 168 14.18 1.54 11.25
C GLU A 168 14.75 2.93 11.56
N LYS A 169 15.42 3.03 12.72
CA LYS A 169 16.20 4.21 13.11
C LYS A 169 17.63 4.09 12.59
N ILE A 170 18.01 4.97 11.67
CA ILE A 170 19.30 4.93 10.99
C ILE A 170 20.16 6.11 11.45
N LYS A 171 21.33 5.79 12.03
CA LYS A 171 22.35 6.78 12.38
C LYS A 171 23.13 7.22 11.14
N ARG A 172 23.25 8.53 10.91
CA ARG A 172 24.02 9.11 9.79
C ARG A 172 24.68 10.42 10.22
N GLU A 173 25.86 10.68 9.67
CA GLU A 173 26.43 12.02 9.72
C GLU A 173 25.70 12.90 8.69
N PHE A 174 25.24 14.08 9.12
CA PHE A 174 24.43 14.95 8.28
C PHE A 174 24.77 16.42 8.52
N VAL A 175 24.66 17.21 7.46
CA VAL A 175 24.72 18.68 7.52
C VAL A 175 23.30 19.20 7.51
N LEU A 176 22.84 19.63 8.67
CA LEU A 176 21.49 20.13 8.88
C LEU A 176 21.44 21.63 8.65
N VAL A 177 20.68 22.06 7.64
CA VAL A 177 20.36 23.48 7.43
C VAL A 177 19.07 23.79 8.19
N TYR A 178 19.10 24.77 9.10
CA TYR A 178 17.94 25.04 9.96
C TYR A 178 16.70 25.51 9.17
N ASP A 179 16.90 26.17 8.04
CA ASP A 179 15.81 26.60 7.14
C ASP A 179 15.05 25.41 6.50
N GLN A 180 15.68 24.24 6.39
CA GLN A 180 15.05 23.02 5.87
C GLN A 180 14.23 22.27 6.92
N LEU A 181 14.33 22.67 8.18
CA LEU A 181 13.49 22.11 9.23
C LEU A 181 12.10 22.74 9.23
N GLU A 182 11.12 21.92 9.54
CA GLU A 182 9.80 22.42 9.89
C GLU A 182 9.87 23.12 11.25
N GLU A 183 9.19 24.27 11.33
CA GLU A 183 8.98 24.94 12.59
C GLU A 183 8.01 24.14 13.46
N ARG A 184 7.84 24.55 14.72
CA ARG A 184 6.89 23.92 15.62
C ARG A 184 5.52 23.83 14.91
N PRO A 185 4.94 22.63 14.74
CA PRO A 185 3.63 22.49 14.13
C PRO A 185 2.65 23.44 14.84
N ALA A 186 1.89 24.22 14.08
CA ALA A 186 1.01 25.27 14.61
C ALA A 186 -0.14 24.65 15.42
N GLY A 187 0.15 24.24 16.65
CA GLY A 187 -0.84 23.80 17.63
C GLY A 187 -1.53 25.02 18.21
N GLY A 188 -2.63 25.44 17.59
CA GLY A 188 -3.69 26.09 18.36
C GLY A 188 -3.97 25.19 19.56
N LYS A 189 -3.95 25.75 20.77
CA LYS A 189 -4.12 25.00 22.02
C LYS A 189 -5.27 23.99 21.83
N LEU A 190 -4.99 22.70 22.01
CA LEU A 190 -6.00 21.63 22.07
C LEU A 190 -7.03 21.82 23.22
N SER A 191 -7.02 22.97 23.92
CA SER A 191 -7.95 23.33 24.99
C SER A 191 -9.35 23.75 24.52
N ASN A 192 -9.58 23.97 23.23
CA ASN A 192 -10.82 24.60 22.75
C ASN A 192 -11.84 23.65 22.08
N LEU A 193 -11.58 22.33 22.05
CA LEU A 193 -12.54 21.36 21.48
C LEU A 193 -13.54 20.79 22.51
N THR A 194 -13.49 21.22 23.77
CA THR A 194 -14.35 20.66 24.84
C THR A 194 -15.60 21.47 25.21
N ASN A 195 -15.89 22.61 24.55
CA ASN A 195 -16.90 23.54 25.09
C ASN A 195 -18.14 23.84 24.22
N GLU A 196 -18.41 23.11 23.14
CA GLU A 196 -19.59 23.39 22.29
C GLU A 196 -20.35 22.12 21.91
N THR A 197 -20.84 21.34 22.89
CA THR A 197 -22.06 20.50 22.71
C THR A 197 -22.65 20.16 24.07
N GLY A 198 -23.27 21.16 24.69
CA GLY A 198 -24.08 21.03 25.89
C GLY A 198 -25.40 21.79 25.72
N SER A 199 -26.28 21.31 24.83
CA SER A 199 -27.70 21.66 24.86
C SER A 199 -28.51 20.57 24.18
N GLY A 200 -29.49 20.05 24.90
CA GLY A 200 -30.22 18.83 24.58
C GLY A 200 -31.12 18.93 23.34
N GLY A 201 -31.26 17.77 22.69
CA GLY A 201 -32.24 17.52 21.65
C GLY A 201 -32.33 16.03 21.39
N SER A 202 -33.29 15.36 22.03
CA SER A 202 -33.62 13.96 21.80
C SER A 202 -34.06 13.75 20.36
N VAL A 203 -33.39 12.89 19.61
CA VAL A 203 -33.92 12.38 18.33
C VAL A 203 -33.57 10.91 18.18
N ALA A 204 -34.62 10.13 17.93
CA ALA A 204 -34.68 8.68 17.98
C ALA A 204 -33.73 7.98 16.97
N ALA A 205 -33.18 6.85 17.42
CA ALA A 205 -32.46 5.91 16.58
C ALA A 205 -33.37 5.36 15.47
N SER A 206 -33.02 5.63 14.21
CA SER A 206 -33.62 4.98 13.05
C SER A 206 -32.78 3.76 12.68
N THR A 207 -33.35 2.59 12.94
CA THR A 207 -32.85 1.28 12.49
C THR A 207 -32.78 1.24 10.97
N VAL A 208 -31.58 1.08 10.40
CA VAL A 208 -31.42 0.79 8.97
C VAL A 208 -31.58 -0.72 8.78
N GLN A 209 -32.66 -1.10 8.10
CA GLN A 209 -33.05 -2.46 7.79
C GLN A 209 -32.40 -2.90 6.47
N ALA A 210 -31.78 -4.08 6.45
CA ALA A 210 -31.14 -4.66 5.26
C ALA A 210 -32.16 -5.00 4.15
N PRO A 211 -31.82 -4.85 2.86
CA PRO A 211 -32.75 -5.14 1.78
C PRO A 211 -32.86 -6.65 1.51
N THR A 212 -34.08 -7.18 1.62
CA THR A 212 -34.46 -8.52 1.16
C THR A 212 -34.62 -8.53 -0.36
N ILE A 213 -33.84 -9.37 -1.05
CA ILE A 213 -34.03 -9.66 -2.48
C ILE A 213 -35.15 -10.70 -2.61
N ALA A 214 -36.26 -10.32 -3.25
CA ALA A 214 -37.32 -11.24 -3.63
C ALA A 214 -37.01 -11.85 -5.01
N ALA A 215 -37.03 -13.18 -5.07
CA ALA A 215 -37.01 -13.93 -6.31
C ALA A 215 -38.35 -13.79 -7.03
N ASN A 216 -38.29 -13.62 -8.35
CA ASN A 216 -39.39 -13.87 -9.28
C ASN A 216 -38.81 -14.65 -10.46
#